data_AF-A0AAP0LXZ5-F1
#
_entry.id   AF-A0AAP0LXZ5-F1
#
_cell.length_a   1.000
_cell.length_b   1.000
_cell.length_c   1.000
_cell.angle_alpha   90.00
_cell.angle_beta   90.00
_cell.angle_gamma   90.00
#
_symmetry.space_group_name_H-M   'P 1'
#
loop_
_entity.id
_entity.type
_entity.pdbx_description
1 polymer ?
#
loop_
_entity_poly.entity_id
_entity_poly.type
_entity_poly.pdbx_seq_one_letter_code
_entity_poly.pdbx_strand_id
1 'polypeptide(L)' 'MEYFDGIPGVPKISDKYNPATWILGVTSSAAEAERGVDFAQIFTNSLLHE' A
#
# COMPACT_ATOMS: atom_id res chain seq x y z
N MET A 1 6.90 11.58 4.58
CA MET A 1 6.79 10.11 4.46
C MET A 1 5.37 9.72 4.80
N GLU A 2 4.45 9.98 3.87
CA GLU A 2 3.07 9.51 4.00
C GLU A 2 3.06 8.06 3.57
N TYR A 3 3.01 7.17 4.56
CA TYR A 3 2.97 5.74 4.34
C TYR A 3 1.58 5.33 3.84
N PHE A 4 1.47 4.11 3.30
CA PHE A 4 0.30 3.50 2.67
C PHE A 4 -1.04 3.59 3.44
N ASP A 5 -1.05 4.05 4.69
CA ASP A 5 -2.25 4.33 5.51
C ASP A 5 -3.15 5.43 4.91
N GLY A 6 -2.58 6.34 4.10
CA GLY A 6 -3.32 7.42 3.42
C GLY A 6 -4.06 6.98 2.15
N ILE A 7 -3.87 5.73 1.69
CA ILE A 7 -4.45 5.27 0.43
C ILE A 7 -5.90 4.81 0.67
N PRO A 8 -6.89 5.42 0.00
CA PRO A 8 -8.28 5.02 0.15
C PRO A 8 -8.45 3.55 -0.30
N GLY A 9 -8.96 2.71 0.61
CA GLY A 9 -9.11 1.26 0.39
C GLY A 9 -8.04 0.39 1.05
N VAL A 10 -6.99 0.99 1.61
CA VAL A 10 -6.00 0.29 2.42
C VAL A 10 -6.45 0.24 3.89
N PRO A 11 -6.54 -0.96 4.51
CA PRO A 11 -6.92 -1.07 5.91
C PRO A 11 -5.79 -0.55 6.79
N LYS A 12 -6.08 0.39 7.70
CA LYS A 12 -5.04 0.98 8.56
C LYS A 12 -4.20 -0.06 9.28
N ILE A 13 -2.90 0.20 9.37
CA ILE A 13 -2.02 -0.67 10.16
C ILE A 13 -2.40 -0.52 11.64
N SER A 14 -2.61 -1.64 12.33
CA SER A 14 -2.86 -1.61 13.77
C SER A 14 -1.55 -1.37 14.52
N ASP A 15 -1.59 -0.53 15.56
CA ASP A 15 -0.44 -0.02 16.34
C ASP A 15 0.49 -1.10 16.95
N LYS A 16 0.05 -2.36 16.95
CA LYS A 16 0.80 -3.52 17.46
C LYS A 16 1.03 -4.63 16.43
N TYR A 17 0.75 -4.35 15.15
CA TYR A 17 0.86 -5.33 14.07
C TYR A 17 2.18 -5.18 13.34
N ASN A 18 2.77 -6.30 12.89
CA ASN A 18 4.04 -6.28 12.18
C ASN A 18 3.85 -5.60 10.81
N PRO A 19 4.53 -4.47 10.54
CA PRO A 19 4.40 -3.76 9.27
C PRO A 19 4.82 -4.60 8.07
N ALA A 20 5.78 -5.53 8.25
CA ALA A 20 6.20 -6.43 7.18
C ALA A 20 5.09 -7.42 6.80
N THR A 21 4.31 -7.89 7.77
CA THR A 21 3.18 -8.79 7.51
C THR A 21 2.01 -8.03 6.88
N TRP A 22 1.76 -6.82 7.35
CA TRP A 22 0.68 -5.99 6.82
C TRP A 22 0.94 -5.61 5.36
N ILE A 23 2.14 -5.10 5.04
CA ILE A 23 2.45 -4.69 3.67
C ILE A 23 2.43 -5.88 2.72
N LEU A 24 2.89 -7.06 3.15
CA LEU A 24 2.85 -8.28 2.34
C LEU A 24 1.42 -8.68 1.94
N GLY A 25 0.45 -8.46 2.83
CA GLY A 25 -0.96 -8.72 2.54
C GLY A 25 -1.62 -7.64 1.69
N VAL A 26 -1.24 -6.37 1.91
CA VAL A 26 -1.82 -5.22 1.23
C VAL A 26 -1.28 -5.06 -0.18
N THR A 27 0.02 -5.26 -0.41
CA THR A 27 0.68 -5.17 -1.72
C THR A 27 0.75 -6.51 -2.44
N SER A 28 -0.08 -7.48 -2.02
CA SER A 28 -0.17 -8.75 -2.73
C SER A 28 -0.95 -8.53 -4.02
N SER A 29 -0.53 -9.16 -5.11
CA SER A 29 -1.14 -8.98 -6.45
C SER A 29 -2.65 -9.26 -6.45
N ALA A 30 -3.11 -10.18 -5.58
CA ALA A 30 -4.52 -10.45 -5.37
C ALA A 30 -5.26 -9.27 -4.71
N ALA A 31 -4.67 -8.69 -3.65
CA ALA A 31 -5.24 -7.55 -2.94
C ALA A 31 -5.25 -6.26 -3.78
N GLU A 32 -4.25 -6.10 -4.64
CA GLU A 32 -4.15 -5.06 -5.67
C GLU A 32 -5.23 -5.23 -6.75
N ALA A 33 -5.39 -6.44 -7.29
CA ALA A 33 -6.38 -6.74 -8.30
C ALA A 33 -7.83 -6.56 -7.79
N GLU A 34 -8.11 -6.95 -6.54
CA GLU A 34 -9.43 -6.72 -5.92
C GLU A 34 -9.74 -5.24 -5.70
N ARG A 35 -8.71 -4.42 -5.46
CA ARG A 35 -8.85 -2.97 -5.21
C ARG A 35 -8.73 -2.12 -6.47
N GLY A 36 -8.24 -2.70 -7.58
CA GLY A 36 -7.91 -1.96 -8.80
C GLY A 36 -6.77 -0.95 -8.59
N VAL A 37 -5.87 -1.24 -7.66
CA VAL A 37 -4.76 -0.36 -7.29
C VAL A 37 -3.46 -1.10 -7.55
N ASP A 38 -2.53 -0.47 -8.27
CA ASP A 38 -1.18 -0.99 -8.51
C ASP A 38 -0.18 -0.14 -7.71
N PHE A 39 0.36 -0.71 -6.62
CA PHE A 39 1.28 0.01 -5.74
C PHE A 39 2.62 0.31 -6.43
N ALA A 40 3.03 -0.52 -7.41
CA ALA A 40 4.23 -0.28 -8.19
C ALA A 40 4.10 0.97 -9.07
N GLN A 41 2.94 1.19 -9.69
CA GLN A 41 2.60 2.42 -10.39
C GLN A 41 2.52 3.62 -9.45
N ILE A 42 1.89 3.49 -8.27
CA ILE A 42 1.81 4.59 -7.30
C ILE A 42 3.21 5.01 -6.85
N PHE A 43 4.08 4.06 -6.54
CA PHE A 43 5.45 4.32 -6.12
C PHE A 43 6.27 4.97 -7.24
N THR A 44 6.13 4.46 -8.47
CA THR A 44 6.80 5.00 -9.66
C THR A 44 6.33 6.42 -9.97
N ASN A 45 5.02 6.70 -9.92
CA ASN A 45 4.47 8.04 -10.14
C ASN A 45 4.83 9.02 -9.01
N SER A 46 4.91 8.54 -7.76
CA SER A 46 5.30 9.39 -6.63
C SER A 46 6.76 9.81 -6.69
N LEU A 47 7.64 8.95 -7.21
CA LEU A 47 9.07 9.26 -7.39
C LEU A 47 9.36 10.13 -8.63
N LEU A 48 8.44 10.17 -9.60
CA LEU A 48 8.57 11.01 -10.80
C LEU A 48 8.24 12.49 -10.52
N HIS A 49 7.85 12.82 -9.29
CA HIS A 49 7.57 14.18 -8.79
C HIS A 49 8.42 14.53 -7.56
N GLU A 50 9.70 14.11 -7.56
CA GLU A 50 10.77 14.73 -6.76
C GLU A 50 11.51 15.80 -7.56
#